data_AF-A0A7W7DNK5-F1
#
_entry.id   AF-A0A7W7DNK5-F1
#
_cell.length_a   1.000
_cell.length_b   1.000
_cell.length_c   1.000
_cell.angle_alpha   90.00
_cell.angle_beta   90.00
_cell.angle_gamma   90.00
#
_symmetry.space_group_name_H-M   'P 1'
#
loop_
_entity.id
_entity.type
_entity.pdbx_description
1 polymer ?
#
loop_
_entity_poly.entity_id
_entity_poly.type
_entity_poly.pdbx_seq_one_letter_code
_entity_poly.pdbx_strand_id
1 'polypeptide(L)'
;MDTIASLFSFITTPVSWVIVQFHSVYGAIFGPDTGWAWGLSIVSLVILIRICLIPLFVKQIKSTRAMQTLQPEMKKIQERYKNDKQRQSEEMMKLYKETGTNPLSSCLPILAQSPFFFALYHVLNSIATGDTIGVINQSLLQSAQKAHIVGAPLAAKFTDSASKVEALGASLTDVRVVTAIMIVLMSASQFFTQRQLMTKNVDTTVKTPFMQQQKMLMYVFPVMFAVFGINFPVGVLVYWLTTNVWTMGQQMYVIHNNPTPGSKAQASYLDRLTKHVAQHNKVSKRRDRAIVKAIVAKGRDRNEFERKFINGLSKAGLAAQADGTVIKSDTATAQAEDGTPTTTGGTPKRQQPKRQSKSQRQHGGAKAAGETDEPKTSLTKSDEPEDAKPSAAAKKSGAKPAGGTRSKAQSGQRKGPQRPKSPSKK
;
A
#
# COMPACT_ATOMS: atom_id res chain seq x y z
N MET A 1 8.50 15.03 -37.77
CA MET A 1 8.35 14.62 -36.34
C MET A 1 7.33 13.49 -36.21
N ASP A 2 7.26 12.63 -37.22
CA ASP A 2 5.98 12.06 -37.66
C ASP A 2 5.75 10.67 -37.10
N THR A 3 6.83 9.97 -36.75
CA THR A 3 6.82 8.68 -36.04
C THR A 3 6.23 8.80 -34.63
N ILE A 4 6.56 9.88 -33.90
CA ILE A 4 6.03 10.14 -32.56
C ILE A 4 4.57 10.58 -32.64
N ALA A 5 4.24 11.49 -33.57
CA ALA A 5 2.86 11.91 -33.82
C ALA A 5 1.96 10.73 -34.21
N SER A 6 2.45 9.84 -35.10
CA SER A 6 1.77 8.60 -35.49
C SER A 6 1.56 7.65 -34.31
N LEU A 7 2.58 7.42 -33.48
CA LEU A 7 2.48 6.56 -32.30
C LEU A 7 1.40 7.04 -31.31
N PHE A 8 1.27 8.36 -31.12
CA PHE A 8 0.24 8.94 -30.26
C PHE A 8 -1.12 9.13 -30.94
N SER A 9 -1.20 9.15 -32.28
CA SER A 9 -2.45 9.33 -33.04
C SER A 9 -3.54 8.31 -32.67
N PHE A 10 -3.13 7.07 -32.38
CA PHE A 10 -3.97 5.97 -31.92
C PHE A 10 -4.64 6.25 -30.56
N ILE A 11 -4.06 7.11 -29.73
CA ILE A 11 -4.59 7.48 -28.41
C ILE A 11 -5.25 8.86 -28.45
N THR A 12 -4.68 9.83 -29.15
CA THR A 12 -5.27 11.19 -29.28
C THR A 12 -6.59 11.16 -30.03
N THR A 13 -6.76 10.31 -31.05
CA THR A 13 -8.01 10.26 -31.82
C THR A 13 -9.19 9.78 -30.95
N PRO A 14 -9.14 8.62 -30.26
CA PRO A 14 -10.19 8.24 -29.31
C PRO A 14 -10.38 9.25 -28.16
N VAL A 15 -9.31 9.82 -27.62
CA VAL A 15 -9.41 10.83 -26.54
C VAL A 15 -10.15 12.08 -27.01
N SER A 16 -9.79 12.63 -28.18
CA SER A 16 -10.48 13.77 -28.78
C SER A 16 -11.95 13.46 -29.08
N TRP A 17 -12.25 12.24 -29.54
CA TRP A 17 -13.62 11.80 -29.82
C TRP A 17 -14.47 11.74 -28.54
N VAL A 18 -13.95 11.16 -27.46
CA VAL A 18 -14.65 11.14 -26.17
C VAL A 18 -14.88 12.55 -25.62
N ILE A 19 -13.91 13.47 -25.77
CA ILE A 19 -14.10 14.87 -25.37
C ILE A 19 -15.26 15.50 -26.16
N VAL A 20 -15.32 15.28 -27.48
CA VAL A 20 -16.40 15.81 -28.32
C VAL A 20 -17.76 15.19 -27.98
N GLN A 21 -17.82 13.91 -27.59
CA GLN A 21 -19.07 13.29 -27.11
C GLN A 21 -19.56 13.87 -25.77
N PHE A 22 -18.66 14.14 -24.82
CA PHE A 22 -19.08 14.86 -23.62
C PHE A 22 -19.42 16.33 -23.91
N HIS A 23 -18.72 16.95 -24.86
CA HIS A 23 -18.94 18.35 -25.23
C HIS A 23 -20.29 18.57 -25.91
N SER A 24 -20.75 17.64 -26.76
CA SER A 24 -22.09 17.72 -27.33
C SER A 24 -23.17 17.59 -26.25
N VAL A 25 -23.00 16.69 -25.28
CA VAL A 25 -23.92 16.52 -24.14
C VAL A 25 -23.96 17.76 -23.25
N TYR A 26 -22.81 18.27 -22.81
CA TYR A 26 -22.78 19.46 -21.95
C TYR A 26 -23.08 20.76 -22.71
N GLY A 27 -22.74 20.83 -23.99
CA GLY A 27 -23.07 21.94 -24.88
C GLY A 27 -24.57 22.07 -25.14
N ALA A 28 -25.31 20.96 -25.16
CA ALA A 28 -26.78 20.98 -25.21
C ALA A 28 -27.43 21.51 -23.91
N ILE A 29 -26.72 21.44 -22.77
CA ILE A 29 -27.24 21.86 -21.45
C ILE A 29 -26.81 23.31 -21.12
N PHE A 30 -25.55 23.65 -21.38
CA PHE A 30 -24.93 24.91 -20.95
C PHE A 30 -24.57 25.85 -22.11
N GLY A 31 -24.71 25.42 -23.36
CA GLY A 31 -24.24 26.13 -24.55
C GLY A 31 -22.84 25.66 -25.00
N PRO A 32 -22.60 25.47 -26.31
CA PRO A 32 -21.38 24.82 -26.82
C PRO A 32 -20.09 25.62 -26.56
N ASP A 33 -20.14 26.95 -26.65
CA ASP A 33 -18.96 27.81 -26.49
C ASP A 33 -18.59 28.10 -25.02
N THR A 34 -19.28 27.47 -24.06
CA THR A 34 -19.03 27.73 -22.64
C THR A 34 -17.86 26.95 -22.06
N GLY A 35 -17.16 27.57 -21.10
CA GLY A 35 -16.17 26.88 -20.27
C GLY A 35 -16.75 25.74 -19.45
N TRP A 36 -18.06 25.74 -19.18
CA TRP A 36 -18.76 24.61 -18.55
C TRP A 36 -18.81 23.41 -19.50
N ALA A 37 -19.20 23.59 -20.75
CA ALA A 37 -19.24 22.49 -21.73
C ALA A 37 -17.85 21.85 -21.91
N TRP A 38 -16.82 22.66 -22.19
CA TRP A 38 -15.46 22.16 -22.38
C TRP A 38 -14.81 21.63 -21.09
N GLY A 39 -14.97 22.34 -19.97
CA GLY A 39 -14.42 21.96 -18.67
C GLY A 39 -15.01 20.65 -18.13
N LEU A 40 -16.34 20.50 -18.16
CA LEU A 40 -17.00 19.26 -17.74
C LEU A 40 -16.67 18.09 -18.68
N SER A 41 -16.40 18.32 -19.96
CA SER A 41 -15.94 17.29 -20.88
C SER A 41 -14.56 16.74 -20.51
N ILE A 42 -13.63 17.62 -20.13
CA ILE A 42 -12.31 17.22 -19.63
C ILE A 42 -12.46 16.45 -18.30
N VAL A 43 -13.32 16.93 -17.39
CA VAL A 43 -13.60 16.25 -16.11
C VAL A 43 -14.17 14.85 -16.33
N SER A 44 -15.14 14.70 -17.22
CA SER A 44 -15.82 13.44 -17.49
C SER A 44 -14.94 12.45 -18.24
N LEU A 45 -14.07 12.91 -19.14
CA LEU A 45 -12.99 12.08 -19.70
C LEU A 45 -12.08 11.52 -18.60
N VAL A 46 -11.64 12.35 -17.64
CA VAL A 46 -10.80 11.89 -16.53
C VAL A 46 -11.51 10.82 -15.71
N ILE A 47 -12.77 11.05 -15.36
CA ILE A 47 -13.60 10.09 -14.60
C ILE A 47 -13.75 8.78 -15.39
N LEU A 48 -14.06 8.83 -16.68
CA LEU A 48 -14.20 7.66 -17.54
C LEU A 48 -12.90 6.82 -17.59
N ILE A 49 -11.76 7.46 -17.90
CA ILE A 49 -10.45 6.80 -17.94
C ILE A 49 -10.13 6.18 -16.57
N ARG A 50 -10.40 6.91 -15.49
CA ARG A 50 -10.14 6.43 -14.13
C ARG A 50 -11.00 5.23 -13.76
N ILE A 51 -12.28 5.20 -14.16
CA ILE A 51 -13.18 4.04 -13.99
C ILE A 51 -12.62 2.82 -14.74
N CYS A 52 -12.26 2.98 -16.02
CA CYS A 52 -11.65 1.91 -16.83
C CYS A 52 -10.36 1.35 -16.21
N LEU A 53 -9.57 2.20 -15.52
CA LEU A 53 -8.34 1.82 -14.85
C LEU A 53 -8.52 1.25 -13.42
N ILE A 54 -9.73 1.24 -12.84
CA ILE A 54 -9.99 0.68 -11.50
C ILE A 54 -9.40 -0.74 -11.31
N PRO A 55 -9.58 -1.72 -12.23
CA PRO A 55 -9.03 -3.06 -12.07
C PRO A 55 -7.49 -3.07 -11.97
N LEU A 56 -6.83 -2.16 -12.71
CA LEU A 56 -5.38 -1.99 -12.64
C LEU A 56 -4.95 -1.33 -11.32
N PHE A 57 -5.65 -0.27 -10.89
CA PHE A 57 -5.39 0.37 -9.60
C PHE A 57 -5.57 -0.61 -8.42
N VAL A 58 -6.56 -1.51 -8.46
CA VAL A 58 -6.75 -2.56 -7.44
C VAL A 58 -5.55 -3.52 -7.39
N LYS A 59 -5.01 -3.94 -8.55
CA LYS A 59 -3.79 -4.75 -8.62
C LYS A 59 -2.57 -4.01 -8.07
N GLN A 60 -2.41 -2.72 -8.41
CA GLN A 60 -1.34 -1.85 -7.88
C GLN A 60 -1.42 -1.73 -6.35
N ILE A 61 -2.61 -1.41 -5.81
CA ILE A 61 -2.87 -1.32 -4.36
C ILE A 61 -2.53 -2.63 -3.65
N LYS A 62 -2.84 -3.80 -4.24
CA LYS A 62 -2.45 -5.11 -3.69
C LYS A 62 -0.93 -5.25 -3.62
N SER A 63 -0.20 -4.85 -4.66
CA SER A 63 1.27 -4.90 -4.68
C SER A 63 1.90 -3.95 -3.66
N THR A 64 1.38 -2.73 -3.49
CA THR A 64 1.86 -1.78 -2.48
C THR A 64 1.67 -2.31 -1.05
N ARG A 65 0.58 -3.05 -0.79
CA ARG A 65 0.35 -3.70 0.52
C ARG A 65 1.32 -4.85 0.80
N ALA A 66 1.64 -5.66 -0.21
CA ALA A 66 2.66 -6.71 -0.07
C ALA A 66 3.99 -6.09 0.37
N MET A 67 4.39 -4.97 -0.25
CA MET A 67 5.57 -4.20 0.17
C MET A 67 5.47 -3.66 1.61
N GLN A 68 4.29 -3.22 2.04
CA GLN A 68 4.05 -2.78 3.41
C GLN A 68 4.16 -3.92 4.43
N THR A 69 3.69 -5.13 4.11
CA THR A 69 3.86 -6.30 5.00
C THR A 69 5.30 -6.77 5.17
N LEU A 70 6.21 -6.41 4.26
CA LEU A 70 7.64 -6.72 4.38
C LEU A 70 8.45 -5.72 5.21
N GLN A 71 7.85 -4.60 5.65
CA GLN A 71 8.52 -3.57 6.46
C GLN A 71 9.29 -4.09 7.69
N PRO A 72 8.79 -5.05 8.51
CA PRO A 72 9.57 -5.57 9.64
C PRO A 72 10.81 -6.36 9.20
N GLU A 73 10.73 -7.17 8.15
CA GLU A 73 11.91 -7.89 7.63
C GLU A 73 12.91 -6.92 6.99
N MET A 74 12.43 -5.89 6.29
CA MET A 74 13.27 -4.80 5.80
C MET A 74 14.00 -4.07 6.94
N LYS A 75 13.36 -3.83 8.11
CA LYS A 75 14.05 -3.29 9.31
C LYS A 75 15.20 -4.20 9.73
N LYS A 76 14.94 -5.50 9.91
CA LYS A 76 15.95 -6.47 10.37
C LYS A 76 17.17 -6.53 9.45
N ILE A 77 16.96 -6.48 8.12
CA ILE A 77 18.05 -6.41 7.13
C ILE A 77 18.81 -5.09 7.26
N GLN A 78 18.10 -3.95 7.39
CA GLN A 78 18.75 -2.65 7.57
C GLN A 78 19.59 -2.55 8.85
N GLU A 79 19.11 -3.12 9.96
CA GLU A 79 19.81 -3.16 11.24
C GLU A 79 21.01 -4.11 11.20
N ARG A 80 20.83 -5.32 10.66
CA ARG A 80 21.88 -6.34 10.53
C ARG A 80 23.04 -5.89 9.63
N TYR A 81 22.74 -5.20 8.53
CA TYR A 81 23.73 -4.75 7.54
C TYR A 81 23.90 -3.22 7.53
N LYS A 82 23.74 -2.56 8.69
CA LYS A 82 23.82 -1.10 8.82
C LYS A 82 25.12 -0.49 8.27
N ASN A 83 26.23 -1.22 8.41
CA ASN A 83 27.57 -0.78 7.99
C ASN A 83 27.96 -1.27 6.59
N ASP A 84 27.18 -2.16 5.97
CA ASP A 84 27.44 -2.74 4.65
C ASP A 84 26.24 -2.47 3.73
N LYS A 85 26.25 -1.31 3.07
CA LYS A 85 25.19 -0.91 2.15
C LYS A 85 25.05 -1.84 0.94
N GLN A 86 26.14 -2.51 0.54
CA GLN A 86 26.10 -3.40 -0.62
C GLN A 86 25.34 -4.67 -0.25
N ARG A 87 25.73 -5.37 0.82
CA ARG A 87 24.98 -6.56 1.29
C ARG A 87 23.57 -6.22 1.76
N GLN A 88 23.37 -5.04 2.35
CA GLN A 88 22.02 -4.55 2.64
C GLN A 88 21.15 -4.51 1.37
N SER A 89 21.67 -3.98 0.26
CA SER A 89 20.94 -3.94 -1.02
C SER A 89 20.71 -5.35 -1.61
N GLU A 90 21.70 -6.23 -1.52
CA GLU A 90 21.62 -7.61 -2.01
C GLU A 90 20.58 -8.43 -1.25
N GLU A 91 20.60 -8.43 0.09
CA GLU A 91 19.61 -9.15 0.92
C GLU A 91 18.21 -8.52 0.81
N MET A 92 18.08 -7.21 0.65
CA MET A 92 16.79 -6.56 0.35
C MET A 92 16.21 -7.03 -0.99
N MET A 93 17.04 -7.13 -2.04
CA MET A 93 16.62 -7.65 -3.34
C MET A 93 16.31 -9.17 -3.30
N LYS A 94 16.99 -9.92 -2.44
CA LYS A 94 16.71 -11.34 -2.19
C LYS A 94 15.36 -11.52 -1.48
N LEU A 95 15.09 -10.76 -0.41
CA LEU A 95 13.79 -10.72 0.26
C LEU A 95 12.64 -10.42 -0.73
N TYR A 96 12.81 -9.44 -1.62
CA TYR A 96 11.82 -9.12 -2.66
C TYR A 96 11.58 -10.28 -3.64
N LYS A 97 12.63 -11.03 -4.02
CA LYS A 97 12.51 -12.22 -4.89
C LYS A 97 11.81 -13.38 -4.18
N GLU A 98 12.24 -13.73 -2.97
CA GLU A 98 11.69 -14.82 -2.17
C GLU A 98 10.21 -14.61 -1.82
N THR A 99 9.80 -13.35 -1.62
CA THR A 99 8.42 -12.97 -1.30
C THR A 99 7.57 -12.61 -2.53
N GLY A 100 8.11 -12.76 -3.75
CA GLY A 100 7.43 -12.43 -5.01
C GLY A 100 7.00 -10.97 -5.15
N THR A 101 7.58 -10.04 -4.38
CA THR A 101 7.15 -8.65 -4.29
C THR A 101 8.07 -7.73 -5.09
N ASN A 102 7.55 -7.06 -6.12
CA ASN A 102 8.34 -6.19 -7.00
C ASN A 102 8.32 -4.72 -6.54
N PRO A 103 9.47 -4.06 -6.27
CA PRO A 103 9.52 -2.64 -5.92
C PRO A 103 9.06 -1.70 -7.04
N LEU A 104 9.22 -2.08 -8.31
CA LEU A 104 8.79 -1.27 -9.46
C LEU A 104 7.26 -1.21 -9.62
N SER A 105 6.50 -2.14 -9.01
CA SER A 105 5.03 -2.07 -9.03
C SER A 105 4.47 -0.79 -8.41
N SER A 106 5.26 -0.07 -7.60
CA SER A 106 4.90 1.21 -7.02
C SER A 106 4.97 2.40 -8.00
N CYS A 107 5.73 2.32 -9.10
CA CYS A 107 5.73 3.35 -10.16
C CYS A 107 4.81 3.03 -11.34
N LEU A 108 4.26 1.81 -11.39
CA LEU A 108 3.25 1.39 -12.37
C LEU A 108 2.03 2.34 -12.49
N PRO A 109 1.51 3.02 -11.43
CA PRO A 109 0.43 4.01 -11.58
C PRO A 109 0.82 5.17 -12.50
N ILE A 110 2.07 5.63 -12.44
CA ILE A 110 2.58 6.73 -13.27
C ILE A 110 2.68 6.25 -14.72
N LEU A 111 3.34 5.10 -14.94
CA LEU A 111 3.53 4.54 -16.28
C LEU A 111 2.20 4.24 -17.00
N ALA A 112 1.18 3.77 -16.27
CA ALA A 112 -0.14 3.51 -16.82
C ALA A 112 -0.94 4.79 -17.13
N GLN A 113 -0.69 5.89 -16.41
CA GLN A 113 -1.38 7.17 -16.63
C GLN A 113 -0.72 7.99 -17.75
N SER A 114 0.60 7.88 -17.94
CA SER A 114 1.38 8.68 -18.90
C SER A 114 0.78 8.73 -20.32
N PRO A 115 0.35 7.62 -20.97
CA PRO A 115 -0.20 7.68 -22.33
C PRO A 115 -1.46 8.56 -22.43
N PHE A 116 -2.35 8.48 -21.43
CA PHE A 116 -3.56 9.30 -21.36
C PHE A 116 -3.25 10.78 -21.10
N PHE A 117 -2.26 11.05 -20.24
CA PHE A 117 -1.77 12.40 -20.02
C PHE A 117 -1.19 13.01 -21.30
N PHE A 118 -0.31 12.31 -22.01
CA PHE A 118 0.26 12.80 -23.27
C PHE A 118 -0.82 13.03 -24.32
N ALA A 119 -1.76 12.10 -24.49
CA ALA A 119 -2.84 12.26 -25.46
C ALA A 119 -3.71 13.50 -25.18
N LEU A 120 -4.11 13.71 -23.93
CA LEU A 120 -4.90 14.90 -23.56
C LEU A 120 -4.07 16.19 -23.59
N TYR A 121 -2.80 16.14 -23.18
CA TYR A 121 -1.89 17.28 -23.29
C TYR A 121 -1.74 17.72 -24.76
N HIS A 122 -1.57 16.77 -25.69
CA HIS A 122 -1.56 17.07 -27.11
C HIS A 122 -2.86 17.71 -27.57
N VAL A 123 -4.02 17.16 -27.20
CA VAL A 123 -5.33 17.74 -27.56
C VAL A 123 -5.48 19.19 -27.07
N LEU A 124 -5.19 19.44 -25.79
CA LEU A 124 -5.36 20.76 -25.18
C LEU A 124 -4.27 21.76 -25.58
N ASN A 125 -3.04 21.30 -25.86
CA ASN A 125 -1.98 22.17 -26.37
C ASN A 125 -2.20 22.54 -27.84
N SER A 126 -2.74 21.64 -28.68
CA SER A 126 -3.15 21.97 -30.05
C SER A 126 -4.27 23.02 -30.07
N ILE A 127 -5.24 22.94 -29.15
CA ILE A 127 -6.22 24.02 -28.95
C ILE A 127 -5.55 25.36 -28.59
N ALA A 128 -4.50 25.31 -27.76
CA ALA A 128 -3.72 26.48 -27.34
C ALA A 128 -2.77 27.05 -28.41
N THR A 129 -2.43 26.28 -29.45
CA THR A 129 -1.60 26.71 -30.60
C THR A 129 -2.43 27.06 -31.84
N GLY A 130 -3.69 26.63 -31.91
CA GLY A 130 -4.58 26.87 -33.06
C GLY A 130 -4.58 25.72 -34.08
N ASP A 131 -4.14 24.53 -33.69
CA ASP A 131 -4.07 23.35 -34.54
C ASP A 131 -5.27 22.42 -34.33
N THR A 132 -5.84 21.88 -35.42
CA THR A 132 -6.83 20.80 -35.36
C THR A 132 -6.17 19.48 -34.97
N ILE A 133 -6.87 18.64 -34.20
CA ILE A 133 -6.30 17.37 -33.72
C ILE A 133 -7.36 16.29 -33.50
N GLY A 134 -7.09 15.08 -34.02
CA GLY A 134 -8.03 13.96 -33.97
C GLY A 134 -9.34 14.34 -34.66
N VAL A 135 -10.45 14.38 -33.92
CA VAL A 135 -11.75 14.83 -34.46
C VAL A 135 -12.09 16.30 -34.16
N ILE A 136 -11.21 17.06 -33.50
CA ILE A 136 -11.42 18.49 -33.25
C ILE A 136 -11.10 19.25 -34.53
N ASN A 137 -12.17 19.62 -35.24
CA ASN A 137 -12.16 20.45 -36.44
C ASN A 137 -12.07 21.95 -36.09
N GLN A 138 -12.06 22.82 -37.12
CA GLN A 138 -11.92 24.27 -36.94
C GLN A 138 -13.06 24.91 -36.13
N SER A 139 -14.31 24.46 -36.26
CA SER A 139 -15.42 25.06 -35.47
C SER A 139 -15.36 24.67 -34.00
N LEU A 140 -15.02 23.41 -33.69
CA LEU A 140 -14.77 22.96 -32.32
C LEU A 140 -13.53 23.63 -31.71
N LEU A 141 -12.48 23.87 -32.49
CA LEU A 141 -11.30 24.61 -32.05
C LEU A 141 -11.65 26.06 -31.66
N GLN A 142 -12.39 26.78 -32.51
CA GLN A 142 -12.84 28.15 -32.21
C GLN A 142 -13.76 28.19 -30.98
N SER A 143 -14.64 27.19 -30.83
CA SER A 143 -15.48 27.02 -29.62
C SER A 143 -14.63 26.84 -28.36
N ALA A 144 -13.61 25.97 -28.41
CA ALA A 144 -12.70 25.71 -27.30
C ALA A 144 -11.83 26.91 -26.92
N GLN A 145 -11.44 27.75 -27.89
CA GLN A 145 -10.66 28.96 -27.64
C GLN A 145 -11.48 30.07 -26.95
N LYS A 146 -12.79 30.15 -27.22
CA LYS A 146 -13.73 31.05 -26.52
C LYS A 146 -14.14 30.56 -25.13
N ALA A 147 -13.82 29.32 -24.77
CA ALA A 147 -14.30 28.68 -23.55
C ALA A 147 -13.55 29.19 -22.29
N HIS A 148 -14.22 30.01 -21.48
CA HIS A 148 -13.64 30.59 -20.25
C HIS A 148 -13.97 29.77 -18.99
N ILE A 149 -12.94 29.28 -18.31
CA ILE A 149 -13.05 28.56 -17.02
C ILE A 149 -12.61 29.48 -15.90
N VAL A 150 -13.55 29.89 -15.05
CA VAL A 150 -13.33 30.83 -13.92
C VAL A 150 -12.67 32.14 -14.39
N GLY A 151 -13.05 32.62 -15.57
CA GLY A 151 -12.52 33.86 -16.18
C GLY A 151 -11.26 33.69 -17.03
N ALA A 152 -10.61 32.53 -17.03
CA ALA A 152 -9.43 32.28 -17.89
C ALA A 152 -9.79 31.42 -19.12
N PRO A 153 -9.35 31.76 -20.34
CA PRO A 153 -9.59 30.93 -21.52
C PRO A 153 -8.89 29.57 -21.40
N LEU A 154 -9.56 28.50 -21.82
CA LEU A 154 -9.04 27.12 -21.80
C LEU A 154 -7.67 26.99 -22.49
N ALA A 155 -7.50 27.76 -23.57
CA ALA A 155 -6.33 27.81 -24.44
C ALA A 155 -5.15 28.63 -23.87
N ALA A 156 -5.39 29.53 -22.92
CA ALA A 156 -4.38 30.47 -22.44
C ALA A 156 -3.34 29.81 -21.53
N LYS A 157 -2.11 30.34 -21.54
CA LYS A 157 -0.99 29.97 -20.65
C LYS A 157 -0.61 31.16 -19.77
N PHE A 158 -0.02 30.92 -18.60
CA PHE A 158 0.48 31.98 -17.71
C PHE A 158 1.55 32.86 -18.38
N THR A 159 2.32 32.26 -19.31
CA THR A 159 3.42 32.89 -20.06
C THR A 159 2.99 33.56 -21.36
N ASP A 160 1.70 33.56 -21.72
CA ASP A 160 1.22 34.25 -22.92
C ASP A 160 1.26 35.79 -22.77
N SER A 161 1.36 36.50 -23.90
CA SER A 161 1.34 37.97 -23.94
C SER A 161 -0.06 38.54 -23.70
N ALA A 162 -0.14 39.80 -23.25
CA ALA A 162 -1.40 40.53 -23.11
C ALA A 162 -2.25 40.46 -24.38
N SER A 163 -1.66 40.79 -25.53
CA SER A 163 -2.31 40.75 -26.85
C SER A 163 -2.90 39.39 -27.23
N LYS A 164 -2.25 38.28 -26.85
CA LYS A 164 -2.77 36.93 -27.11
C LYS A 164 -3.93 36.58 -26.17
N VAL A 165 -3.87 37.01 -24.91
CA VAL A 165 -4.95 36.78 -23.94
C VAL A 165 -6.18 37.65 -24.25
N GLU A 166 -5.97 38.89 -24.68
CA GLU A 166 -7.01 39.80 -25.18
C GLU A 166 -7.69 39.24 -26.44
N ALA A 167 -6.93 38.66 -27.38
CA ALA A 167 -7.49 37.98 -28.56
C ALA A 167 -8.33 36.73 -28.21
N LEU A 168 -8.16 36.17 -27.01
CA LEU A 168 -9.00 35.09 -26.47
C LEU A 168 -10.19 35.62 -25.64
N GLY A 169 -10.32 36.93 -25.46
CA GLY A 169 -11.44 37.57 -24.75
C GLY A 169 -11.27 37.74 -23.24
N ALA A 170 -10.04 37.65 -22.71
CA ALA A 170 -9.78 37.71 -21.27
C ALA A 170 -8.75 38.78 -20.86
N SER A 171 -8.66 39.04 -19.56
CA SER A 171 -7.58 39.81 -18.95
C SER A 171 -6.36 38.93 -18.66
N LEU A 172 -5.17 39.46 -18.92
CA LEU A 172 -3.90 38.84 -18.52
C LEU A 172 -3.81 38.61 -17.00
N THR A 173 -4.46 39.47 -16.20
CA THR A 173 -4.53 39.32 -14.74
C THR A 173 -5.35 38.09 -14.36
N ASP A 174 -6.50 37.87 -15.00
CA ASP A 174 -7.40 36.76 -14.69
C ASP A 174 -6.72 35.42 -15.01
N VAL A 175 -6.09 35.31 -16.18
CA VAL A 175 -5.31 34.12 -16.57
C VAL A 175 -4.21 33.81 -15.55
N ARG A 176 -3.47 34.84 -15.11
CA ARG A 176 -2.39 34.66 -14.12
C ARG A 176 -2.91 34.26 -12.75
N VAL A 177 -3.97 34.89 -12.26
CA VAL A 177 -4.60 34.60 -10.96
C VAL A 177 -5.19 33.19 -10.96
N VAL A 178 -5.99 32.83 -11.97
CA VAL A 178 -6.60 31.50 -12.09
C VAL A 178 -5.52 30.42 -12.19
N THR A 179 -4.50 30.63 -13.03
CA THR A 179 -3.39 29.67 -13.17
C THR A 179 -2.61 29.51 -11.86
N ALA A 180 -2.29 30.59 -11.16
CA ALA A 180 -1.61 30.54 -9.87
C ALA A 180 -2.45 29.79 -8.82
N ILE A 181 -3.76 30.05 -8.73
CA ILE A 181 -4.70 29.33 -7.86
C ILE A 181 -4.72 27.84 -8.21
N MET A 182 -4.83 27.48 -9.49
CA MET A 182 -4.80 26.06 -9.92
C MET A 182 -3.49 25.37 -9.54
N ILE A 183 -2.33 26.00 -9.77
CA ILE A 183 -1.02 25.47 -9.41
C ILE A 183 -0.91 25.27 -7.88
N VAL A 184 -1.38 26.22 -7.08
CA VAL A 184 -1.41 26.11 -5.61
C VAL A 184 -2.34 24.98 -5.16
N LEU A 185 -3.56 24.89 -5.70
CA LEU A 185 -4.52 23.82 -5.38
C LEU A 185 -4.01 22.44 -5.81
N MET A 186 -3.38 22.32 -6.98
CA MET A 186 -2.73 21.10 -7.45
C MET A 186 -1.57 20.69 -6.53
N SER A 187 -0.71 21.64 -6.16
CA SER A 187 0.43 21.40 -5.28
C SER A 187 -0.01 20.98 -3.88
N ALA A 188 -1.00 21.68 -3.30
CA ALA A 188 -1.57 21.37 -2.00
C ALA A 188 -2.28 20.01 -2.01
N SER A 189 -3.16 19.74 -2.98
CA SER A 189 -3.88 18.46 -3.09
C SER A 189 -2.92 17.28 -3.29
N GLN A 190 -1.89 17.41 -4.12
CA GLN A 190 -0.85 16.39 -4.27
C GLN A 190 -0.08 16.17 -2.96
N PHE A 191 0.36 17.26 -2.31
CA PHE A 191 1.07 17.20 -1.03
C PHE A 191 0.24 16.52 0.07
N PHE A 192 -1.05 16.88 0.21
CA PHE A 192 -1.95 16.25 1.18
C PHE A 192 -2.19 14.77 0.85
N THR A 193 -2.38 14.41 -0.43
CA THR A 193 -2.56 13.02 -0.87
C THR A 193 -1.33 12.16 -0.55
N GLN A 194 -0.13 12.66 -0.89
CA GLN A 194 1.16 12.01 -0.62
C GLN A 194 1.44 11.92 0.89
N ARG A 195 1.20 12.99 1.65
CA ARG A 195 1.34 13.02 3.12
C ARG A 195 0.37 12.07 3.80
N GLN A 196 -0.86 11.94 3.31
CA GLN A 196 -1.85 11.00 3.84
C GLN A 196 -1.39 9.55 3.64
N LEU A 197 -0.83 9.22 2.47
CA LEU A 197 -0.29 7.89 2.17
C LEU A 197 0.86 7.52 3.13
N MET A 198 1.80 8.46 3.34
CA MET A 198 2.95 8.28 4.23
C MET A 198 2.54 8.15 5.70
N THR A 199 1.67 9.04 6.20
CA THR A 199 1.37 9.13 7.64
C THR A 199 0.34 8.13 8.15
N LYS A 200 -0.57 7.64 7.29
CA LYS A 200 -1.62 6.70 7.69
C LYS A 200 -1.27 5.23 7.45
N ASN A 201 -0.41 4.91 6.46
CA ASN A 201 -0.19 3.53 6.00
C ASN A 201 1.26 3.01 6.17
N VAL A 202 2.18 3.77 6.77
CA VAL A 202 3.57 3.32 6.98
C VAL A 202 4.05 3.60 8.40
N ASP A 203 4.77 2.63 8.98
CA ASP A 203 5.58 2.85 10.17
C ASP A 203 6.83 3.67 9.80
N THR A 204 6.85 4.93 10.23
CA THR A 204 7.92 5.90 9.92
C THR A 204 9.27 5.59 10.57
N THR A 205 9.36 4.53 11.39
CA THR A 205 10.64 4.08 11.96
C THR A 205 11.55 3.40 10.92
N VAL A 206 11.01 2.86 9.82
CA VAL A 206 11.85 2.33 8.71
C VAL A 206 12.27 3.45 7.77
N LYS A 207 13.59 3.68 7.65
CA LYS A 207 14.16 4.53 6.60
C LYS A 207 14.57 3.68 5.40
N THR A 208 13.60 3.02 4.75
CA THR A 208 13.88 2.32 3.49
C THR A 208 14.24 3.31 2.37
N PRO A 209 15.07 2.93 1.38
CA PRO A 209 15.30 3.75 0.19
C PRO A 209 14.00 4.14 -0.51
N PHE A 210 13.02 3.23 -0.53
CA PHE A 210 11.67 3.48 -1.03
C PHE A 210 10.96 4.63 -0.28
N MET A 211 10.99 4.63 1.06
CA MET A 211 10.39 5.69 1.87
C MET A 211 11.12 7.03 1.71
N GLN A 212 12.43 7.01 1.52
CA GLN A 212 13.20 8.22 1.20
C GLN A 212 12.82 8.77 -0.18
N GLN A 213 12.72 7.93 -1.19
CA GLN A 213 12.26 8.31 -2.54
C GLN A 213 10.83 8.88 -2.50
N GLN A 214 9.91 8.25 -1.75
CA GLN A 214 8.53 8.72 -1.61
C GLN A 214 8.42 10.05 -0.84
N LYS A 215 9.28 10.27 0.18
CA LYS A 215 9.40 11.55 0.89
C LYS A 215 9.98 12.63 -0.01
N MET A 216 11.06 12.34 -0.76
CA MET A 216 11.65 13.29 -1.71
C MET A 216 10.61 13.75 -2.73
N LEU A 217 9.88 12.80 -3.32
CA LEU A 217 8.85 13.05 -4.32
C LEU A 217 7.72 13.98 -3.80
N MET A 218 7.40 13.92 -2.50
CA MET A 218 6.41 14.80 -1.85
C MET A 218 6.79 16.28 -1.87
N TYR A 219 8.09 16.59 -1.79
CA TYR A 219 8.59 17.97 -1.81
C TYR A 219 8.98 18.43 -3.22
N VAL A 220 9.45 17.50 -4.08
CA VAL A 220 9.80 17.79 -5.47
C VAL A 220 8.57 18.12 -6.31
N PHE A 221 7.45 17.40 -6.16
CA PHE A 221 6.27 17.64 -7.00
C PHE A 221 5.66 19.05 -6.88
N PRO A 222 5.46 19.65 -5.69
CA PRO A 222 5.01 21.05 -5.57
C PRO A 222 5.92 22.04 -6.29
N VAL A 223 7.25 21.90 -6.18
CA VAL A 223 8.22 22.76 -6.87
C VAL A 223 8.15 22.53 -8.39
N MET A 224 8.02 21.28 -8.83
CA MET A 224 7.82 20.92 -10.23
C MET A 224 6.54 21.54 -10.80
N PHE A 225 5.42 21.54 -10.06
CA PHE A 225 4.19 22.20 -10.51
C PHE A 225 4.30 23.72 -10.53
N ALA A 226 5.02 24.32 -9.59
CA ALA A 226 5.29 25.77 -9.62
C ALA A 226 6.11 26.18 -10.86
N VAL A 227 7.14 25.43 -11.21
CA VAL A 227 8.05 25.75 -12.33
C VAL A 227 7.49 25.36 -13.70
N PHE A 228 6.90 24.17 -13.84
CA PHE A 228 6.40 23.68 -15.12
C PHE A 228 4.94 24.07 -15.38
N GLY A 229 4.12 24.24 -14.33
CA GLY A 229 2.68 24.53 -14.46
C GLY A 229 2.37 25.81 -15.22
N ILE A 230 3.22 26.84 -15.12
CA ILE A 230 3.06 28.10 -15.85
C ILE A 230 3.14 27.95 -17.38
N ASN A 231 3.75 26.87 -17.87
CA ASN A 231 3.91 26.62 -19.31
C ASN A 231 2.75 25.80 -19.91
N PHE A 232 1.81 25.34 -19.08
CA PHE A 232 0.67 24.53 -19.51
C PHE A 232 -0.59 25.38 -19.75
N PRO A 233 -1.43 25.04 -20.75
CA PRO A 233 -2.74 25.66 -20.92
C PRO A 233 -3.63 25.44 -19.68
N VAL A 234 -4.53 26.39 -19.40
CA VAL A 234 -5.53 26.29 -18.31
C VAL A 234 -6.28 24.96 -18.34
N GLY A 235 -6.68 24.47 -19.51
CA GLY A 235 -7.33 23.16 -19.64
C GLY A 235 -6.52 21.97 -19.10
N VAL A 236 -5.19 22.00 -19.24
CA VAL A 236 -4.30 20.95 -18.72
C VAL A 236 -4.23 21.01 -17.18
N LEU A 237 -4.33 22.20 -16.60
CA LEU A 237 -4.40 22.39 -15.15
C LEU A 237 -5.75 21.90 -14.59
N VAL A 238 -6.86 22.13 -15.30
CA VAL A 238 -8.19 21.57 -14.98
C VAL A 238 -8.17 20.04 -14.95
N TYR A 239 -7.56 19.41 -15.97
CA TYR A 239 -7.32 17.96 -15.98
C TYR A 239 -6.55 17.52 -14.73
N TRP A 240 -5.49 18.23 -14.38
CA TRP A 240 -4.59 17.83 -13.30
C TRP A 240 -5.24 17.97 -11.92
N LEU A 241 -5.97 19.06 -11.71
CA LEU A 241 -6.76 19.28 -10.50
C LEU A 241 -7.83 18.18 -10.35
N THR A 242 -8.55 17.85 -11.43
CA THR A 242 -9.53 16.76 -11.45
C THR A 242 -8.87 15.41 -11.12
N THR A 243 -7.71 15.13 -11.71
CA THR A 243 -6.89 13.94 -11.45
C THR A 243 -6.49 13.84 -9.97
N ASN A 244 -6.09 14.96 -9.35
CA ASN A 244 -5.73 15.00 -7.94
C ASN A 244 -6.94 14.79 -7.03
N VAL A 245 -8.07 15.46 -7.31
CA VAL A 245 -9.34 15.30 -6.56
C VAL A 245 -9.84 13.87 -6.64
N TRP A 246 -9.84 13.27 -7.84
CA TRP A 246 -10.16 11.85 -8.02
C TRP A 246 -9.24 10.96 -7.19
N THR A 247 -7.92 11.18 -7.28
CA THR A 247 -6.93 10.36 -6.56
C THR A 247 -7.12 10.47 -5.04
N MET A 248 -7.40 11.67 -4.53
CA MET A 248 -7.71 11.90 -3.12
C MET A 248 -8.99 11.17 -2.68
N GLY A 249 -10.07 11.24 -3.48
CA GLY A 249 -11.32 10.53 -3.22
C GLY A 249 -11.16 9.01 -3.25
N GLN A 250 -10.51 8.49 -4.29
CA GLN A 250 -10.15 7.07 -4.43
C GLN A 250 -9.31 6.60 -3.24
N GLN A 251 -8.30 7.37 -2.84
CA GLN A 251 -7.42 7.01 -1.73
C GLN A 251 -8.15 7.05 -0.38
N MET A 252 -9.03 8.03 -0.16
CA MET A 252 -9.89 8.09 1.03
C MET A 252 -10.82 6.86 1.11
N TYR A 253 -11.46 6.50 0.00
CA TYR A 253 -12.31 5.30 -0.10
C TYR A 253 -11.52 4.00 0.16
N VAL A 254 -10.35 3.85 -0.46
CA VAL A 254 -9.49 2.66 -0.30
C VAL A 254 -8.98 2.52 1.14
N ILE A 255 -8.53 3.61 1.77
CA ILE A 255 -8.06 3.60 3.16
C ILE A 255 -9.21 3.31 4.14
N HIS A 256 -10.41 3.84 3.90
CA HIS A 256 -11.57 3.58 4.75
C HIS A 256 -12.09 2.14 4.62
N ASN A 257 -12.26 1.65 3.38
CA ASN A 257 -12.92 0.36 3.13
C ASN A 257 -11.98 -0.84 3.30
N ASN A 258 -10.68 -0.63 3.16
CA ASN A 258 -9.68 -1.69 3.17
C ASN A 258 -8.35 -1.18 3.73
N PRO A 259 -8.22 -0.90 5.04
CA PRO A 259 -7.00 -0.34 5.62
C PRO A 259 -5.78 -1.27 5.44
N THR A 260 -4.58 -0.70 5.33
CA THR A 260 -3.31 -1.44 5.24
C THR A 260 -3.04 -2.22 6.53
N PRO A 261 -2.67 -3.51 6.49
CA PRO A 261 -2.25 -4.25 7.69
C PRO A 261 -1.05 -3.61 8.40
N GLY A 262 -1.09 -3.53 9.73
CA GLY A 262 -0.05 -2.89 10.55
C GLY A 262 -0.13 -1.37 10.62
N SER A 263 -1.15 -0.76 10.02
CA SER A 263 -1.31 0.69 9.98
C SER A 263 -2.18 1.24 11.12
N LYS A 264 -2.01 2.53 11.44
CA LYS A 264 -2.90 3.25 12.38
C LYS A 264 -4.36 3.24 11.89
N ALA A 265 -4.58 3.26 10.57
CA ALA A 265 -5.91 3.13 9.99
C ALA A 265 -6.54 1.75 10.26
N GLN A 266 -5.75 0.67 10.23
CA GLN A 266 -6.21 -0.67 10.64
C GLN A 266 -6.53 -0.68 12.14
N ALA A 267 -5.67 -0.10 12.99
CA ALA A 267 -5.91 -0.03 14.43
C ALA A 267 -7.27 0.61 14.77
N SER A 268 -7.57 1.80 14.22
CA SER A 268 -8.87 2.46 14.42
C SER A 268 -10.04 1.73 13.77
N TYR A 269 -9.83 0.99 12.67
CA TYR A 269 -10.86 0.13 12.10
C TYR A 269 -11.16 -1.07 13.01
N LEU A 270 -10.14 -1.76 13.52
CA LEU A 270 -10.29 -2.92 14.38
C LEU A 270 -10.90 -2.55 15.74
N ASP A 271 -10.52 -1.42 16.34
CA ASP A 271 -11.17 -0.91 17.56
C ASP A 271 -12.69 -0.70 17.38
N ARG A 272 -13.09 -0.04 16.29
CA ARG A 272 -14.52 0.14 15.94
C ARG A 272 -15.21 -1.20 15.68
N LEU A 273 -14.54 -2.15 15.04
CA LEU A 273 -15.08 -3.49 14.81
C LEU A 273 -15.25 -4.26 16.14
N THR A 274 -14.27 -4.22 17.05
CA THR A 274 -14.36 -4.84 18.39
C THR A 274 -15.56 -4.29 19.14
N LYS A 275 -15.74 -2.95 19.18
CA LYS A 275 -16.87 -2.30 19.87
C LYS A 275 -18.22 -2.73 19.29
N HIS A 276 -18.36 -2.73 17.97
CA HIS A 276 -19.59 -3.16 17.30
C HIS A 276 -19.90 -4.65 17.54
N VAL A 277 -18.88 -5.51 17.48
CA VAL A 277 -19.03 -6.96 17.69
C VAL A 277 -19.34 -7.27 19.15
N ALA A 278 -18.73 -6.58 20.12
CA ALA A 278 -19.05 -6.71 21.55
C ALA A 278 -20.50 -6.29 21.87
N GLN A 279 -21.01 -5.24 21.23
CA GLN A 279 -22.40 -4.80 21.41
C GLN A 279 -23.43 -5.75 20.78
N HIS A 280 -23.19 -6.23 19.55
CA HIS A 280 -24.18 -7.01 18.80
C HIS A 280 -23.94 -8.53 18.80
N ASN A 281 -22.85 -9.01 19.42
CA ASN A 281 -22.42 -10.41 19.45
C ASN A 281 -22.31 -11.08 18.05
N LYS A 282 -22.11 -10.29 16.98
CA LYS A 282 -22.07 -10.80 15.60
C LYS A 282 -21.27 -9.92 14.65
N VAL A 283 -20.74 -10.53 13.59
CA VAL A 283 -20.12 -9.84 12.45
C VAL A 283 -21.10 -9.86 11.26
N SER A 284 -21.83 -8.77 11.04
CA SER A 284 -22.88 -8.71 10.02
C SER A 284 -22.37 -8.51 8.58
N LYS A 285 -21.32 -7.70 8.37
CA LYS A 285 -20.89 -7.33 7.00
C LYS A 285 -19.93 -8.38 6.42
N ARG A 286 -20.17 -8.81 5.17
CA ARG A 286 -19.32 -9.77 4.43
C ARG A 286 -17.83 -9.40 4.44
N ARG A 287 -17.52 -8.10 4.30
CA ARG A 287 -16.14 -7.58 4.35
C ARG A 287 -15.49 -7.75 5.72
N ASP A 288 -16.25 -7.52 6.80
CA ASP A 288 -15.76 -7.58 8.16
C ASP A 288 -15.49 -9.05 8.53
N ARG A 289 -16.37 -9.98 8.08
CA ARG A 289 -16.11 -11.44 8.16
C ARG A 289 -14.84 -11.85 7.41
N ALA A 290 -14.63 -11.34 6.20
CA ALA A 290 -13.41 -11.65 5.44
C ALA A 290 -12.13 -11.17 6.16
N ILE A 291 -12.20 -10.04 6.86
CA ILE A 291 -11.09 -9.52 7.68
C ILE A 291 -10.88 -10.39 8.93
N VAL A 292 -11.95 -10.76 9.65
CA VAL A 292 -11.86 -11.67 10.80
C VAL A 292 -11.27 -13.02 10.37
N LYS A 293 -11.74 -13.60 9.27
CA LYS A 293 -11.19 -14.83 8.68
C LYS A 293 -9.70 -14.71 8.38
N ALA A 294 -9.26 -13.61 7.76
CA ALA A 294 -7.86 -13.37 7.46
C ALA A 294 -7.00 -13.21 8.73
N ILE A 295 -7.52 -12.57 9.79
CA ILE A 295 -6.83 -12.43 11.09
C ILE A 295 -6.74 -13.78 11.81
N VAL A 296 -7.81 -14.57 11.81
CA VAL A 296 -7.81 -15.91 12.41
C VAL A 296 -6.78 -16.78 11.72
N ALA A 297 -6.80 -16.84 10.38
CA ALA A 297 -5.89 -17.64 9.55
C ALA A 297 -4.40 -17.31 9.74
N LYS A 298 -4.04 -16.09 10.15
CA LYS A 298 -2.65 -15.72 10.46
C LYS A 298 -2.08 -16.40 11.72
N GLY A 299 -2.93 -16.90 12.63
CA GLY A 299 -2.46 -17.56 13.86
C GLY A 299 -1.45 -16.71 14.66
N ARG A 300 -0.19 -17.15 14.70
CA ARG A 300 0.93 -16.48 15.41
C ARG A 300 1.47 -15.25 14.67
N ASP A 301 1.28 -15.17 13.34
CA ASP A 301 1.77 -14.09 12.45
C ASP A 301 0.89 -12.83 12.44
N ARG A 302 -0.03 -12.71 13.40
CA ARG A 302 -0.85 -11.51 13.60
C ARG A 302 0.03 -10.33 14.01
N ASN A 303 -0.21 -9.16 13.41
CA ASN A 303 0.42 -7.92 13.86
C ASN A 303 -0.14 -7.46 15.23
N GLU A 304 0.50 -6.47 15.86
CA GLU A 304 0.12 -5.98 17.18
C GLU A 304 -1.36 -5.57 17.31
N PHE A 305 -1.91 -4.87 16.30
CA PHE A 305 -3.31 -4.45 16.28
C PHE A 305 -4.28 -5.62 16.08
N GLU A 306 -3.87 -6.62 15.30
CA GLU A 306 -4.62 -7.86 15.09
C GLU A 306 -4.62 -8.74 16.35
N ARG A 307 -3.52 -8.78 17.12
CA ARG A 307 -3.47 -9.40 18.45
C ARG A 307 -4.37 -8.67 19.44
N LYS A 308 -4.30 -7.33 19.49
CA LYS A 308 -5.18 -6.48 20.32
C LYS A 308 -6.67 -6.67 19.97
N PHE A 309 -7.01 -6.85 18.71
CA PHE A 309 -8.37 -7.17 18.26
C PHE A 309 -8.88 -8.50 18.84
N ILE A 310 -8.12 -9.59 18.68
CA ILE A 310 -8.50 -10.92 19.20
C ILE A 310 -8.62 -10.90 20.73
N ASN A 311 -7.66 -10.27 21.42
CA ASN A 311 -7.70 -10.14 22.88
C ASN A 311 -8.89 -9.27 23.34
N GLY A 312 -9.27 -8.26 22.55
CA GLY A 312 -10.47 -7.44 22.79
C GLY A 312 -11.77 -8.22 22.66
N LEU A 313 -11.87 -9.13 21.68
CA LEU A 313 -13.02 -10.04 21.57
C LEU A 313 -13.07 -11.03 22.74
N SER A 314 -11.94 -11.64 23.11
CA SER A 314 -11.87 -12.56 24.26
C SER A 314 -12.30 -11.88 25.57
N LYS A 315 -11.88 -10.63 25.81
CA LYS A 315 -12.35 -9.81 26.94
C LYS A 315 -13.85 -9.50 26.91
N ALA A 316 -14.49 -9.53 25.75
CA ALA A 316 -15.93 -9.39 25.59
C ALA A 316 -16.67 -10.74 25.67
N GLY A 317 -15.99 -11.84 26.01
CA GLY A 317 -16.58 -13.19 26.02
C GLY A 317 -16.88 -13.75 24.62
N LEU A 318 -16.08 -13.34 23.62
CA LEU A 318 -16.30 -13.65 22.21
C LEU A 318 -15.05 -14.29 21.56
N ALA A 319 -15.26 -15.35 20.77
CA ALA A 319 -14.22 -16.06 20.02
C ALA A 319 -14.44 -15.93 18.50
N ALA A 320 -13.42 -15.44 17.80
CA ALA A 320 -13.40 -15.34 16.34
C ALA A 320 -13.14 -16.68 15.66
N GLN A 321 -13.89 -16.98 14.60
CA GLN A 321 -13.93 -18.27 13.91
C GLN A 321 -13.23 -18.25 12.54
N ALA A 322 -12.82 -19.42 12.06
CA ALA A 322 -12.10 -19.58 10.78
C ALA A 322 -12.96 -19.28 9.53
N ASP A 323 -14.28 -19.25 9.67
CA ASP A 323 -15.22 -18.79 8.64
C ASP A 323 -15.39 -17.25 8.62
N GLY A 324 -14.87 -16.55 9.63
CA GLY A 324 -15.00 -15.10 9.81
C GLY A 324 -16.17 -14.67 10.70
N THR A 325 -16.91 -15.61 11.29
CA THR A 325 -17.92 -15.30 12.31
C THR A 325 -17.28 -15.12 13.69
N VAL A 326 -18.09 -14.75 14.67
CA VAL A 326 -17.72 -14.60 16.07
C VAL A 326 -18.85 -15.22 16.89
N ILE A 327 -18.50 -16.07 17.86
CA ILE A 327 -19.44 -16.75 18.77
C ILE A 327 -19.11 -16.39 20.22
N LYS A 328 -20.04 -16.64 21.16
CA LYS A 328 -19.71 -16.57 22.59
C LYS A 328 -18.72 -17.68 22.95
N SER A 329 -17.74 -17.34 23.78
CA SER A 329 -16.78 -18.30 24.34
C SER A 329 -17.26 -18.79 25.70
N ASP A 330 -17.59 -20.07 25.81
CA ASP A 330 -17.99 -20.69 27.09
C ASP A 330 -16.82 -20.81 28.09
N THR A 331 -15.57 -20.62 27.63
CA THR A 331 -14.35 -20.62 28.44
C THR A 331 -13.92 -19.21 28.83
N ALA A 332 -14.30 -18.80 30.04
CA ALA A 332 -13.70 -17.68 30.75
C ALA A 332 -12.35 -18.10 31.39
N THR A 333 -11.33 -18.32 30.56
CA THR A 333 -9.96 -18.58 31.04
C THR A 333 -8.91 -17.97 30.10
N ALA A 334 -7.87 -17.38 30.69
CA ALA A 334 -6.77 -16.76 29.94
C ALA A 334 -6.01 -17.80 29.11
N GLN A 335 -5.77 -17.50 27.82
CA GLN A 335 -4.83 -18.27 27.01
C GLN A 335 -3.40 -17.78 27.26
N ALA A 336 -2.52 -18.70 27.65
CA ALA A 336 -1.07 -18.51 27.55
C ALA A 336 -0.62 -18.49 26.07
N GLU A 337 0.57 -17.98 25.79
CA GLU A 337 1.01 -17.65 24.42
C GLU A 337 1.25 -18.84 23.48
N ASP A 338 1.29 -20.08 23.99
CA ASP A 338 1.54 -21.27 23.16
C ASP A 338 0.27 -21.99 22.71
N GLY A 339 -0.08 -21.78 21.44
CA GLY A 339 -1.23 -22.41 20.78
C GLY A 339 -1.03 -23.89 20.48
N THR A 340 -1.15 -24.73 21.51
CA THR A 340 -1.21 -26.19 21.45
C THR A 340 -2.49 -26.65 22.16
N PRO A 341 -3.32 -27.55 21.60
CA PRO A 341 -4.59 -27.92 22.21
C PRO A 341 -4.39 -28.87 23.41
N THR A 342 -4.40 -28.33 24.62
CA THR A 342 -4.44 -29.14 25.85
C THR A 342 -5.86 -29.64 26.09
N THR A 343 -6.11 -30.92 25.85
CA THR A 343 -7.34 -31.60 26.29
C THR A 343 -7.30 -31.78 27.81
N THR A 344 -7.93 -30.88 28.56
CA THR A 344 -8.25 -31.09 29.97
C THR A 344 -9.66 -31.67 30.12
N GLY A 345 -9.81 -32.60 31.08
CA GLY A 345 -10.91 -33.56 31.11
C GLY A 345 -12.30 -32.97 31.27
N GLY A 346 -13.30 -33.65 30.69
CA GLY A 346 -14.69 -33.25 30.80
C GLY A 346 -15.21 -33.32 32.23
N THR A 347 -15.83 -32.23 32.69
CA THR A 347 -16.51 -32.17 33.99
C THR A 347 -17.72 -33.12 33.99
N PRO A 348 -17.88 -34.02 34.97
CA PRO A 348 -18.97 -34.99 34.97
C PRO A 348 -20.34 -34.31 35.09
N LYS A 349 -21.27 -34.75 34.26
CA LYS A 349 -22.63 -34.22 34.16
C LYS A 349 -23.40 -34.52 35.45
N ARG A 350 -23.62 -33.50 36.30
CA ARG A 350 -24.36 -33.61 37.57
C ARG A 350 -25.82 -34.02 37.32
N GLN A 351 -26.10 -35.32 37.41
CA GLN A 351 -27.48 -35.83 37.40
C GLN A 351 -28.24 -35.31 38.62
N GLN A 352 -29.46 -34.81 38.41
CA GLN A 352 -30.40 -34.55 39.50
C GLN A 352 -30.92 -35.89 40.04
N PRO A 353 -30.89 -36.15 41.36
CA PRO A 353 -31.51 -37.34 41.92
C PRO A 353 -33.04 -37.22 41.86
N LYS A 354 -33.71 -38.23 41.29
CA LYS A 354 -35.16 -38.39 41.42
C LYS A 354 -35.51 -38.58 42.90
N ARG A 355 -36.57 -37.90 43.37
CA ARG A 355 -37.19 -38.14 44.69
C ARG A 355 -37.53 -39.63 44.85
N GLN A 356 -37.01 -40.27 45.89
CA GLN A 356 -37.55 -41.52 46.42
C GLN A 356 -38.44 -41.25 47.64
N SER A 357 -39.44 -42.10 47.82
CA SER A 357 -40.48 -41.98 48.85
C SER A 357 -39.98 -42.38 50.24
N LYS A 358 -40.59 -41.81 51.28
CA LYS A 358 -40.18 -41.90 52.70
C LYS A 358 -40.73 -43.17 53.36
N SER A 359 -40.31 -44.35 52.93
CA SER A 359 -40.82 -45.63 53.48
C SER A 359 -39.82 -46.81 53.44
N GLN A 360 -38.57 -46.60 53.88
CA GLN A 360 -37.72 -47.69 54.41
C GLN A 360 -36.55 -47.10 55.20
N ARG A 361 -36.69 -47.07 56.53
CA ARG A 361 -35.64 -46.60 57.44
C ARG A 361 -35.75 -47.34 58.77
N GLN A 362 -35.31 -48.60 58.82
CA GLN A 362 -34.96 -49.28 60.07
C GLN A 362 -34.10 -50.53 59.81
N HIS A 363 -33.25 -50.84 60.80
CA HIS A 363 -32.17 -51.84 60.81
C HIS A 363 -31.00 -51.55 59.83
N GLY A 364 -29.72 -51.62 60.24
CA GLY A 364 -29.16 -51.81 61.58
C GLY A 364 -27.73 -52.37 61.52
N GLY A 365 -26.88 -52.05 62.50
CA GLY A 365 -25.59 -52.72 62.71
C GLY A 365 -24.35 -51.92 62.32
N ALA A 366 -23.31 -51.98 63.17
CA ALA A 366 -22.01 -51.33 63.01
C ALA A 366 -20.86 -52.34 63.25
N LYS A 367 -19.72 -52.13 62.56
CA LYS A 367 -18.34 -52.68 62.78
C LYS A 367 -17.49 -52.36 61.52
N ALA A 368 -16.15 -52.40 61.48
CA ALA A 368 -15.08 -52.00 62.42
C ALA A 368 -13.70 -52.20 61.72
N ALA A 369 -12.72 -51.32 61.99
CA ALA A 369 -11.24 -51.48 61.94
C ALA A 369 -10.49 -51.94 60.64
N GLY A 370 -9.19 -51.55 60.54
CA GLY A 370 -8.19 -51.96 59.53
C GLY A 370 -7.48 -50.75 58.85
N GLU A 371 -6.35 -50.26 59.38
CA GLU A 371 -4.96 -50.51 58.90
C GLU A 371 -4.60 -49.77 57.58
N THR A 372 -3.92 -48.60 57.64
CA THR A 372 -2.45 -48.34 57.60
C THR A 372 -1.77 -48.53 56.25
N ASP A 373 -1.24 -47.42 55.67
CA ASP A 373 0.21 -47.31 55.38
C ASP A 373 0.66 -45.85 55.10
N GLU A 374 1.91 -45.51 55.46
CA GLU A 374 2.59 -44.23 55.16
C GLU A 374 3.72 -44.41 54.13
N PRO A 375 4.04 -43.41 53.29
CA PRO A 375 5.21 -43.47 52.40
C PRO A 375 6.50 -42.95 53.07
N LYS A 376 7.60 -43.69 52.94
CA LYS A 376 8.93 -43.28 53.46
C LYS A 376 9.73 -42.42 52.48
N THR A 377 10.38 -41.44 53.08
CA THR A 377 11.41 -40.50 52.62
C THR A 377 12.65 -41.11 51.94
N SER A 378 13.33 -40.32 51.09
CA SER A 378 14.76 -39.99 51.29
C SER A 378 15.21 -38.73 50.53
N LEU A 379 16.10 -37.95 51.16
CA LEU A 379 16.73 -36.74 50.64
C LEU A 379 18.15 -37.04 50.13
N THR A 380 18.69 -36.20 49.24
CA THR A 380 20.09 -35.72 49.37
C THR A 380 20.34 -34.44 48.56
N LYS A 381 21.16 -33.55 49.10
CA LYS A 381 21.56 -32.23 48.59
C LYS A 381 23.06 -32.06 48.89
N SER A 382 23.83 -31.44 48.00
CA SER A 382 25.15 -30.85 48.29
C SER A 382 25.53 -29.75 47.30
N ASP A 383 26.29 -28.79 47.80
CA ASP A 383 26.56 -27.46 47.23
C ASP A 383 28.04 -27.05 47.56
N GLU A 384 28.71 -26.09 46.91
CA GLU A 384 28.31 -25.23 45.79
C GLU A 384 29.48 -25.05 44.74
N PRO A 385 30.17 -23.91 44.44
CA PRO A 385 31.14 -23.82 43.32
C PRO A 385 32.57 -23.31 43.70
N GLU A 386 33.47 -23.14 42.71
CA GLU A 386 34.50 -22.08 42.78
C GLU A 386 35.03 -21.61 41.39
N ASP A 387 35.48 -20.35 41.34
CA ASP A 387 36.00 -19.62 40.17
C ASP A 387 37.51 -19.81 39.95
N ALA A 388 38.00 -19.61 38.71
CA ALA A 388 39.14 -18.71 38.39
C ALA A 388 39.72 -18.87 36.97
N LYS A 389 40.05 -17.72 36.37
CA LYS A 389 41.01 -17.46 35.26
C LYS A 389 42.16 -16.61 35.85
N PRO A 390 43.25 -16.17 35.14
CA PRO A 390 43.56 -16.24 33.70
C PRO A 390 45.05 -16.61 33.37
N SER A 391 45.45 -16.43 32.09
CA SER A 391 46.81 -16.18 31.51
C SER A 391 47.15 -17.16 30.37
N ALA A 392 48.00 -16.90 29.36
CA ALA A 392 48.29 -15.79 28.44
C ALA A 392 49.28 -16.35 27.38
N ALA A 393 49.23 -15.82 26.15
CA ALA A 393 50.05 -16.08 24.95
C ALA A 393 51.43 -16.82 25.00
N ALA A 394 51.75 -17.66 23.99
CA ALA A 394 52.72 -17.34 22.90
C ALA A 394 53.12 -18.46 21.89
N LYS A 395 53.12 -18.07 20.61
CA LYS A 395 53.70 -18.58 19.32
C LYS A 395 54.84 -19.63 19.20
N LYS A 396 54.77 -20.38 18.06
CA LYS A 396 55.84 -21.01 17.20
C LYS A 396 56.59 -22.23 17.81
N SER A 397 57.15 -23.21 17.08
CA SER A 397 57.26 -23.63 15.65
C SER A 397 57.70 -25.12 15.64
N GLY A 398 57.32 -26.04 14.76
CA GLY A 398 57.68 -26.15 13.33
C GLY A 398 58.23 -27.57 13.00
N ALA A 399 58.39 -27.90 11.70
CA ALA A 399 59.00 -29.12 11.12
C ALA A 399 58.16 -30.43 10.99
N LYS A 400 58.45 -31.18 9.91
CA LYS A 400 57.70 -32.32 9.32
C LYS A 400 58.70 -33.36 8.78
N PRO A 401 58.31 -34.65 8.67
CA PRO A 401 58.35 -35.42 7.40
C PRO A 401 57.07 -36.30 7.21
N ALA A 402 56.90 -37.24 6.27
CA ALA A 402 57.17 -37.31 4.82
C ALA A 402 56.30 -38.45 4.20
N GLY A 403 56.28 -38.60 2.85
CA GLY A 403 55.57 -39.68 2.10
C GLY A 403 54.08 -39.38 1.82
N GLY A 404 53.50 -39.53 0.62
CA GLY A 404 53.93 -40.12 -0.67
C GLY A 404 52.83 -41.12 -1.12
N THR A 405 52.05 -40.91 -2.20
CA THR A 405 52.45 -41.02 -3.63
C THR A 405 51.34 -40.47 -4.58
N ARG A 406 51.68 -40.23 -5.88
CA ARG A 406 50.87 -39.69 -7.02
C ARG A 406 49.66 -40.58 -7.45
N SER A 407 48.69 -40.17 -8.32
CA SER A 407 48.65 -39.24 -9.49
C SER A 407 47.19 -38.73 -9.80
N LYS A 408 46.79 -37.99 -10.87
CA LYS A 408 47.43 -37.55 -12.15
C LYS A 408 47.01 -36.14 -12.69
N ALA A 409 46.14 -36.03 -13.71
CA ALA A 409 45.81 -34.85 -14.57
C ALA A 409 44.47 -35.08 -15.33
N GLN A 410 43.82 -34.19 -16.13
CA GLN A 410 44.19 -33.01 -16.97
C GLN A 410 42.89 -32.18 -17.28
N SER A 411 42.80 -30.85 -17.08
CA SER A 411 43.03 -29.70 -18.02
C SER A 411 41.87 -29.19 -18.91
N GLY A 412 41.67 -27.85 -18.94
CA GLY A 412 41.11 -27.09 -20.07
C GLY A 412 39.82 -26.28 -19.79
N GLN A 413 39.60 -25.01 -20.17
CA GLN A 413 40.38 -23.75 -20.34
C GLN A 413 39.34 -22.66 -20.68
N ARG A 414 39.44 -21.44 -20.11
CA ARG A 414 38.50 -20.33 -20.34
C ARG A 414 38.74 -19.62 -21.69
N LYS A 415 37.67 -19.13 -22.33
CA LYS A 415 37.69 -17.97 -23.26
C LYS A 415 36.50 -17.04 -22.97
N GLY A 416 36.72 -15.73 -23.12
CA GLY A 416 35.67 -14.71 -23.18
C GLY A 416 35.88 -13.79 -24.40
N PRO A 417 34.91 -12.94 -24.78
CA PRO A 417 35.03 -12.08 -25.95
C PRO A 417 35.77 -10.76 -25.65
N GLN A 418 36.57 -10.30 -26.60
CA GLN A 418 37.33 -9.05 -26.53
C GLN A 418 36.53 -7.85 -27.09
N ARG A 419 36.89 -6.65 -26.64
CA ARG A 419 36.46 -5.35 -27.19
C ARG A 419 37.46 -4.88 -28.26
N PRO A 420 37.02 -4.37 -29.43
CA PRO A 420 37.93 -3.72 -30.37
C PRO A 420 38.31 -2.29 -29.92
N LYS A 421 39.57 -1.91 -30.17
CA LYS A 421 40.08 -0.53 -30.17
C LYS A 421 40.96 -0.34 -31.41
N SER A 422 40.74 0.71 -32.18
CA SER A 422 41.75 1.43 -33.00
C SER A 422 41.05 2.50 -33.87
N PRO A 423 41.79 3.46 -34.44
CA PRO A 423 42.92 4.19 -33.87
C PRO A 423 42.77 5.72 -33.98
N SER A 424 43.70 6.47 -33.36
CA SER A 424 43.88 7.91 -33.57
C SER A 424 45.08 8.18 -34.48
N LYS A 425 44.90 9.10 -35.43
CA LYS A 425 45.86 9.97 -36.18
C LYS A 425 45.06 10.57 -37.36
N LYS A 426 45.34 11.78 -37.84
CA LYS A 426 46.50 12.66 -37.59
C LYS A 426 46.05 14.13 -37.62
#